data_AF-A0A0D0E4L0-F1
#
_entry.id   AF-A0A0D0E4L0-F1
#
_cell.length_a   1.000
_cell.length_b   1.000
_cell.length_c   1.000
_cell.angle_alpha   90.00
_cell.angle_beta   90.00
_cell.angle_gamma   90.00
#
_symmetry.space_group_name_H-M   'P 1'
#
loop_
_entity.id
_entity.type
_entity.pdbx_description
1 polymer ?
#
loop_
_entity_poly.entity_id
_entity_poly.type
_entity_poly.pdbx_seq_one_letter_code
_entity_poly.pdbx_strand_id
1 'polypeptide(L)'
;MTEIELRFSPSAARDTGSFRLIELPPELCQLIDSTAESKSPHPILSIKGHPTEDAVMCTADKTYSLRSVVLSNTVLVLTPSRTDPDGTVHVRDQLHEVLELVSSVPKVHKLPVLLRGMEYDEGDEDRRATLPKFSYEQARSEIQASEFEFNLGLRDRRILVLDGWLRPIASAHLSTILGLLLNYLISLGLSHEAAPVEELVSSLAEDYEIPREVSNQIISWFGVVQEGLWKMDVSALVAEIGLALLGNYKHDPILETEFMAKWKNAVGDAFESVVSLQLLSGNYLRNPNDFSGATINFFPSSSLPTEPAARFTELFLTRQRWKSDEIGPFLSDIVVGSKERDKLLLKYARAMTTPEGTWYTARVGYNN
;
A
#
# COMPACT_ATOMS: atom_id res chain seq x y z
N MET A 1 40.97 -28.87 -28.04
CA MET A 1 40.36 -27.66 -27.44
C MET A 1 40.53 -26.56 -28.47
N THR A 2 39.45 -25.96 -28.94
CA THR A 2 39.53 -24.75 -29.75
C THR A 2 40.09 -23.63 -28.88
N GLU A 3 41.24 -23.08 -29.26
CA GLU A 3 41.82 -21.91 -28.58
C GLU A 3 40.97 -20.70 -28.93
N ILE A 4 40.37 -20.06 -27.92
CA ILE A 4 39.61 -18.82 -28.08
C ILE A 4 40.50 -17.66 -27.64
N GLU A 5 40.71 -16.70 -28.52
CA GLU A 5 41.50 -15.50 -28.24
C GLU A 5 40.63 -14.44 -27.53
N LEU A 6 41.05 -14.04 -26.33
CA LEU A 6 40.44 -12.98 -25.55
C LEU A 6 41.11 -11.64 -25.85
N ARG A 7 40.34 -10.67 -26.37
CA ARG A 7 40.84 -9.31 -26.64
C ARG A 7 40.00 -8.28 -25.90
N PHE A 8 40.59 -7.19 -25.43
CA PHE A 8 39.80 -6.06 -24.94
C PHE A 8 39.14 -5.37 -26.13
N SER A 9 37.84 -5.07 -26.00
CA SER A 9 37.13 -4.33 -27.04
C SER A 9 37.79 -2.96 -27.24
N PRO A 10 37.93 -2.45 -28.48
CA PRO A 10 38.42 -1.10 -28.72
C PRO A 10 37.58 0.00 -28.05
N SER A 11 36.32 -0.31 -27.73
CA SER A 11 35.41 0.56 -26.99
C SER A 11 35.32 0.25 -25.50
N ALA A 12 36.12 -0.66 -24.96
CA ALA A 12 36.02 -1.11 -23.55
C ALA A 12 36.07 0.06 -22.55
N ALA A 13 36.88 1.09 -22.81
CA ALA A 13 36.93 2.30 -21.97
C ALA A 13 35.64 3.14 -22.01
N ARG A 14 34.86 3.09 -23.10
CA ARG A 14 33.54 3.73 -23.21
C ARG A 14 32.43 2.85 -22.62
N ASP A 15 32.60 1.55 -22.72
CA ASP A 15 31.64 0.55 -22.25
C ASP A 15 31.76 0.29 -20.74
N THR A 16 32.86 0.70 -20.12
CA THR A 16 33.12 0.53 -18.69
C THR A 16 31.97 1.12 -17.87
N GLY A 17 31.28 0.28 -17.11
CA GLY A 17 30.14 0.68 -16.28
C GLY A 17 28.82 0.84 -17.05
N SER A 18 28.78 0.54 -18.35
CA SER A 18 27.55 0.51 -19.15
C SER A 18 26.74 -0.77 -18.95
N PHE A 19 27.38 -1.83 -18.45
CA PHE A 19 26.73 -3.10 -18.17
C PHE A 19 26.55 -3.28 -16.66
N ARG A 20 25.44 -3.94 -16.29
CA ARG A 20 25.17 -4.41 -14.93
C ARG A 20 24.53 -5.79 -15.00
N LEU A 21 24.86 -6.64 -14.02
CA LEU A 21 24.19 -7.92 -13.81
C LEU A 21 23.05 -7.71 -12.83
N ILE A 22 21.86 -8.20 -13.18
CA ILE A 22 20.69 -8.18 -12.30
C ILE A 22 20.24 -9.63 -12.11
N GLU A 23 20.11 -10.05 -10.86
CA GLU A 23 19.47 -11.32 -10.52
C GLU A 23 17.96 -11.16 -10.58
N LEU A 24 17.32 -11.95 -11.44
CA LEU A 24 15.88 -11.89 -11.67
C LEU A 24 15.17 -13.00 -10.88
N PRO A 25 14.19 -12.64 -10.03
CA PRO A 25 13.28 -13.60 -9.42
C PRO A 25 12.57 -14.46 -10.48
N PRO A 26 12.22 -15.73 -10.17
CA PRO A 26 11.58 -16.64 -11.13
C PRO A 26 10.32 -16.07 -11.80
N GLU A 27 9.55 -15.26 -11.08
CA GLU A 27 8.36 -14.58 -11.61
C GLU A 27 8.70 -13.55 -12.69
N LEU A 28 9.81 -12.83 -12.56
CA LEU A 28 10.26 -11.87 -13.59
C LEU A 28 10.87 -12.57 -14.79
N CYS A 29 11.57 -13.70 -14.59
CA CYS A 29 12.02 -14.54 -15.71
C CYS A 29 10.83 -15.00 -16.55
N GLN A 30 9.79 -15.56 -15.92
CA GLN A 30 8.57 -15.98 -16.62
C GLN A 30 7.88 -14.82 -17.34
N LEU A 31 7.84 -13.63 -16.74
CA LEU A 31 7.27 -12.43 -17.36
C LEU A 31 8.04 -12.02 -18.63
N ILE A 32 9.37 -12.07 -18.59
CA ILE A 32 10.23 -11.71 -19.73
C ILE A 32 10.17 -12.80 -20.82
N ASP A 33 10.17 -14.08 -20.44
CA ASP A 33 10.10 -15.19 -21.39
C ASP A 33 8.74 -15.24 -22.11
N SER A 34 7.63 -15.09 -21.38
CA SER A 34 6.28 -15.10 -21.96
C SER A 34 6.04 -13.95 -22.94
N THR A 35 6.69 -12.80 -22.74
CA THR A 35 6.62 -11.65 -23.65
C THR A 35 7.57 -11.77 -24.83
N ALA A 36 8.60 -12.62 -24.75
CA ALA A 36 9.46 -12.96 -25.89
C ALA A 36 8.76 -13.94 -26.87
N GLU A 37 7.91 -14.83 -26.35
CA GLU A 37 7.20 -15.84 -27.14
C GLU A 37 5.91 -15.31 -27.79
N SER A 38 5.23 -14.36 -27.15
CA SER A 38 3.99 -13.76 -27.64
C SER A 38 4.27 -12.42 -28.34
N LYS A 39 3.62 -12.12 -29.47
CA LYS A 39 3.63 -10.79 -30.13
C LYS A 39 2.92 -9.69 -29.31
N SER A 40 2.78 -9.89 -28.00
CA SER A 40 2.26 -8.95 -27.03
C SER A 40 3.26 -7.80 -26.78
N PRO A 41 2.80 -6.67 -26.22
CA PRO A 41 3.70 -5.60 -25.81
C PRO A 41 4.76 -6.11 -24.82
N HIS A 42 5.99 -5.59 -24.95
CA HIS A 42 7.08 -5.85 -24.03
C HIS A 42 6.68 -5.53 -22.57
N PRO A 43 7.26 -6.23 -21.59
CA PRO A 43 6.91 -6.02 -20.19
C PRO A 43 7.35 -4.61 -19.78
N ILE A 44 6.45 -3.89 -19.11
CA ILE A 44 6.73 -2.54 -18.63
C ILE A 44 7.59 -2.68 -17.37
N LEU A 45 8.88 -2.37 -17.52
CA LEU A 45 9.84 -2.29 -16.42
C LEU A 45 10.31 -0.85 -16.29
N SER A 46 10.27 -0.31 -15.07
CA SER A 46 10.75 1.04 -14.77
C SER A 46 11.63 1.02 -13.53
N ILE A 47 12.64 1.89 -13.50
CA ILE A 47 13.46 2.14 -12.31
C ILE A 47 13.05 3.49 -11.74
N LYS A 48 12.69 3.51 -10.45
CA LYS A 48 12.27 4.72 -9.73
C LYS A 48 13.15 4.93 -8.50
N GLY A 49 13.52 6.18 -8.23
CA GLY A 49 14.27 6.55 -7.04
C GLY A 49 14.81 7.96 -7.15
N HIS A 50 14.73 8.72 -6.06
CA HIS A 50 15.39 10.02 -5.94
C HIS A 50 16.90 9.80 -5.75
N PRO A 51 17.80 10.73 -6.15
CA PRO A 51 19.24 10.60 -5.93
C PRO A 51 19.69 10.39 -4.47
N THR A 52 18.81 10.65 -3.50
CA THR A 52 19.06 10.46 -2.06
C THR A 52 18.38 9.21 -1.49
N GLU A 53 17.78 8.37 -2.33
CA GLU A 53 17.03 7.19 -1.92
C GLU A 53 17.50 5.96 -2.71
N ASP A 54 17.32 4.78 -2.10
CA ASP A 54 17.60 3.52 -2.80
C ASP A 54 16.67 3.35 -4.01
N ALA A 55 17.19 2.90 -5.13
CA ALA A 55 16.39 2.65 -6.32
C ALA A 55 15.47 1.43 -6.15
N VAL A 56 14.30 1.49 -6.78
CA VAL A 56 13.39 0.35 -6.94
C VAL A 56 13.15 0.06 -8.42
N MET A 57 12.91 -1.19 -8.74
CA MET A 57 12.41 -1.65 -10.03
C MET A 57 10.93 -1.97 -9.86
N CYS A 58 10.11 -1.48 -10.78
CA CYS A 58 8.68 -1.71 -10.78
C CYS A 58 8.29 -2.46 -12.05
N THR A 59 7.47 -3.50 -11.90
CA THR A 59 6.64 -4.05 -12.97
C THR A 59 5.36 -3.20 -13.10
N ALA A 60 4.39 -3.66 -13.89
CA ALA A 60 3.06 -3.07 -13.91
C ALA A 60 2.37 -3.08 -12.52
N ASP A 61 2.67 -4.09 -11.70
CA ASP A 61 1.89 -4.44 -10.51
C ASP A 61 2.68 -4.63 -9.20
N LYS A 62 4.02 -4.71 -9.25
CA LYS A 62 4.86 -4.99 -8.09
C LYS A 62 6.11 -4.11 -8.04
N THR A 63 6.59 -3.87 -6.82
CA THR A 63 7.83 -3.13 -6.55
C THR A 63 8.91 -4.02 -5.94
N TYR A 64 10.13 -3.87 -6.43
CA TYR A 64 11.33 -4.59 -5.98
C TYR A 64 12.43 -3.59 -5.62
N SER A 65 13.00 -3.69 -4.43
CA SER A 65 14.19 -2.94 -4.05
C SER A 65 15.41 -3.51 -4.76
N LEU A 66 16.26 -2.63 -5.32
CA LEU A 66 17.56 -3.02 -5.88
C LEU A 66 18.60 -3.01 -4.76
N ARG A 67 19.31 -4.13 -4.58
CA ARG A 67 20.44 -4.22 -3.66
C ARG A 67 21.70 -4.56 -4.44
N SER A 68 22.77 -3.77 -4.27
CA SER A 68 24.09 -4.15 -4.80
C SER A 68 24.78 -5.15 -3.86
N VAL A 69 25.26 -6.24 -4.45
CA VAL A 69 26.09 -7.26 -3.78
C VAL A 69 27.43 -7.33 -4.49
N VAL A 70 28.49 -7.00 -3.76
CA VAL A 70 29.87 -7.02 -4.27
C VAL A 70 30.34 -8.46 -4.45
N LEU A 71 30.93 -8.74 -5.60
CA LEU A 71 31.54 -10.02 -5.93
C LEU A 71 33.01 -10.05 -5.50
N SER A 72 33.46 -11.17 -4.93
CA SER A 72 34.89 -11.41 -4.67
C SER A 72 35.67 -11.81 -5.94
N ASN A 73 34.95 -12.21 -6.99
CA ASN A 73 35.50 -12.61 -8.28
C ASN A 73 35.18 -11.54 -9.34
N THR A 74 36.00 -11.48 -10.39
CA THR A 74 35.73 -10.61 -11.55
C THR A 74 34.88 -11.37 -12.56
N VAL A 75 33.75 -10.77 -12.97
CA VAL A 75 32.93 -11.28 -14.07
C VAL A 75 33.19 -10.45 -15.32
N LEU A 76 33.53 -11.11 -16.43
CA LEU A 76 33.80 -10.44 -17.70
C LEU A 76 32.55 -10.49 -18.58
N VAL A 77 32.11 -9.33 -19.07
CA VAL A 77 31.09 -9.26 -20.11
C VAL A 77 31.78 -9.44 -21.45
N LEU A 78 31.47 -10.53 -22.14
CA LEU A 78 32.09 -10.91 -23.41
C LEU A 78 31.08 -10.77 -24.56
N THR A 79 31.57 -10.44 -25.75
CA THR A 79 30.78 -10.49 -26.98
C THR A 79 31.63 -11.14 -28.07
N PRO A 80 31.08 -12.08 -28.88
CA PRO A 80 31.82 -12.69 -29.97
C PRO A 80 32.27 -11.64 -30.99
N SER A 81 33.46 -11.84 -31.57
CA SER A 81 33.96 -10.95 -32.63
C SER A 81 33.10 -11.07 -33.87
N ARG A 82 32.76 -9.93 -34.49
CA ARG A 82 31.99 -9.93 -35.74
C ARG A 82 32.78 -10.50 -36.92
N THR A 83 34.11 -10.41 -36.88
CA THR A 83 35.00 -10.82 -37.97
C THR A 83 35.53 -12.24 -37.80
N ASP A 84 35.51 -12.77 -36.58
CA ASP A 84 35.96 -14.12 -36.23
C ASP A 84 35.16 -14.65 -35.03
N PRO A 85 33.89 -15.04 -35.23
CA PRO A 85 32.99 -15.41 -34.14
C PRO A 85 33.43 -16.67 -33.37
N ASP A 86 34.10 -17.59 -34.07
CA ASP A 86 34.47 -18.91 -33.53
C ASP A 86 35.87 -18.93 -32.88
N GLY A 87 36.72 -17.93 -33.17
CA GLY A 87 38.09 -17.84 -32.67
C GLY A 87 38.38 -16.66 -31.73
N THR A 88 37.59 -15.58 -31.77
CA THR A 88 37.88 -14.35 -31.00
C THR A 88 36.67 -13.85 -30.21
N VAL A 89 36.87 -13.54 -28.92
CA VAL A 89 35.87 -12.89 -28.06
C VAL A 89 36.41 -11.60 -27.45
N HIS A 90 35.56 -10.56 -27.44
CA HIS A 90 35.92 -9.24 -26.94
C HIS A 90 35.40 -9.02 -25.52
N VAL A 91 36.29 -8.61 -24.61
CA VAL A 91 35.94 -8.12 -23.28
C VAL A 91 35.35 -6.72 -23.41
N ARG A 92 34.08 -6.57 -23.05
CA ARG A 92 33.30 -5.32 -23.09
C ARG A 92 33.39 -4.57 -21.77
N ASP A 93 33.25 -5.29 -20.66
CA ASP A 93 33.21 -4.72 -19.32
C ASP A 93 33.70 -5.73 -18.27
N GLN A 94 34.07 -5.22 -17.10
CA GLN A 94 34.46 -5.99 -15.93
C GLN A 94 33.53 -5.64 -14.77
N LEU A 95 32.78 -6.62 -14.31
CA LEU A 95 31.77 -6.43 -13.27
C LEU A 95 32.29 -6.97 -11.94
N HIS A 96 32.07 -6.17 -10.91
CA HIS A 96 32.45 -6.46 -9.51
C HIS A 96 31.23 -6.47 -8.58
N GLU A 97 30.03 -6.30 -9.11
CA GLU A 97 28.78 -6.33 -8.36
C GLU A 97 27.66 -6.99 -9.17
N VAL A 98 26.69 -7.56 -8.46
CA VAL A 98 25.40 -8.03 -8.98
C VAL A 98 24.30 -7.26 -8.23
N LEU A 99 23.28 -6.86 -8.97
CA LEU A 99 22.08 -6.23 -8.41
C LEU A 99 21.05 -7.32 -8.12
N GLU A 100 20.70 -7.49 -6.85
CA GLU A 100 19.61 -8.39 -6.43
C GLU A 100 18.30 -7.62 -6.37
N LEU A 101 17.21 -8.27 -6.81
CA LEU A 101 15.85 -7.75 -6.67
C LEU A 101 15.13 -8.43 -5.52
N VAL A 102 14.69 -7.64 -4.54
CA VAL A 102 13.94 -8.12 -3.38
C VAL A 102 12.57 -7.46 -3.36
N SER A 103 11.51 -8.25 -3.28
CA SER A 103 10.14 -7.72 -3.18
C SER A 103 10.03 -6.75 -2.00
N SER A 104 9.43 -5.60 -2.25
CA SER A 104 9.47 -4.46 -1.33
C SER A 104 8.10 -3.81 -1.21
N VAL A 105 7.83 -3.21 -0.06
CA VAL A 105 6.59 -2.48 0.17
C VAL A 105 6.62 -1.16 -0.60
N PRO A 106 5.57 -0.83 -1.37
CA PRO A 106 5.50 0.45 -2.09
C PRO A 106 5.53 1.62 -1.10
N LYS A 107 6.30 2.67 -1.40
CA LYS A 107 6.49 3.82 -0.50
C LYS A 107 5.31 4.82 -0.51
N VAL A 108 4.07 4.32 -0.57
CA VAL A 108 2.83 5.13 -0.59
C VAL A 108 2.56 5.86 0.73
N HIS A 109 3.25 5.51 1.82
CA HIS A 109 3.19 6.21 3.10
C HIS A 109 3.69 7.67 3.04
N LYS A 110 4.40 8.07 1.97
CA LYS A 110 4.81 9.46 1.76
C LYS A 110 3.63 10.36 1.37
N LEU A 111 2.56 9.81 0.78
CA LEU A 111 1.42 10.57 0.26
C LEU A 111 0.75 11.49 1.31
N PRO A 112 0.42 11.02 2.54
CA PRO A 112 -0.20 11.89 3.54
C PRO A 112 0.69 13.08 3.97
N VAL A 113 2.02 12.93 3.87
CA VAL A 113 2.95 14.02 4.17
C VAL A 113 2.99 15.02 3.01
N LEU A 114 3.07 14.54 1.78
CA LEU A 114 3.09 15.37 0.57
C LEU A 114 1.79 16.14 0.36
N LEU A 115 0.65 15.55 0.74
CA LEU A 115 -0.70 16.10 0.51
C LEU A 115 -1.28 16.84 1.72
N ARG A 116 -0.47 17.07 2.77
CA ARG A 116 -0.93 17.75 3.98
C ARG A 116 -1.47 19.15 3.65
N GLY A 117 -2.68 19.46 4.12
CA GLY A 117 -3.31 20.76 3.86
C GLY A 117 -3.96 20.89 2.49
N MET A 118 -4.11 19.79 1.74
CA MET A 118 -4.80 19.73 0.44
C MET A 118 -6.10 18.94 0.54
N GLU A 119 -6.70 18.84 1.73
CA GLU A 119 -7.88 18.02 1.97
C GLU A 119 -9.12 18.55 1.21
N TYR A 120 -9.99 17.65 0.77
CA TYR A 120 -11.29 17.92 0.18
C TYR A 120 -12.38 17.74 1.23
N ASP A 121 -13.25 18.74 1.39
CA ASP A 121 -14.39 18.73 2.30
C ASP A 121 -15.55 19.60 1.76
N GLU A 122 -16.61 19.78 2.55
CA GLU A 122 -17.83 20.54 2.18
C GLU A 122 -17.57 22.01 1.79
N GLY A 123 -16.46 22.60 2.21
CA GLY A 123 -16.10 23.99 1.93
C GLY A 123 -15.02 24.15 0.87
N ASP A 124 -14.89 23.20 -0.06
CA ASP A 124 -13.80 23.22 -1.04
C ASP A 124 -13.97 24.31 -2.10
N GLU A 125 -15.19 24.60 -2.55
CA GLU A 125 -15.41 25.54 -3.67
C GLU A 125 -14.78 26.93 -3.42
N ASP A 126 -14.84 27.42 -2.18
CA ASP A 126 -14.28 28.71 -1.78
C ASP A 126 -12.74 28.70 -1.62
N ARG A 127 -12.15 27.54 -1.31
CA ARG A 127 -10.73 27.42 -0.95
C ARG A 127 -9.85 26.92 -2.09
N ARG A 128 -10.43 26.24 -3.08
CA ARG A 128 -9.74 25.54 -4.18
C ARG A 128 -8.66 26.36 -4.89
N ALA A 129 -8.86 27.67 -5.04
CA ALA A 129 -7.90 28.56 -5.69
C ALA A 129 -6.62 28.81 -4.88
N THR A 130 -6.70 28.73 -3.55
CA THR A 130 -5.62 29.09 -2.62
C THR A 130 -4.86 27.89 -2.07
N LEU A 131 -5.43 26.69 -2.20
CA LEU A 131 -4.82 25.47 -1.67
C LEU A 131 -3.53 25.10 -2.45
N PRO A 132 -2.52 24.56 -1.75
CA PRO A 132 -1.39 23.92 -2.41
C PRO A 132 -1.87 22.84 -3.38
N LYS A 133 -1.12 22.61 -4.45
CA LYS A 133 -1.47 21.66 -5.49
C LYS A 133 -0.34 20.67 -5.69
N PHE A 134 -0.68 19.39 -5.75
CA PHE A 134 0.24 18.31 -6.06
C PHE A 134 -0.39 17.40 -7.11
N SER A 135 0.25 17.29 -8.27
CA SER A 135 -0.35 16.60 -9.41
C SER A 135 -0.19 15.09 -9.30
N TYR A 136 -1.07 14.37 -9.99
CA TYR A 136 -0.98 12.92 -10.14
C TYR A 136 0.40 12.50 -10.71
N GLU A 137 0.88 13.18 -11.76
CA GLU A 137 2.17 12.87 -12.39
C GLU A 137 3.38 13.15 -11.48
N GLN A 138 3.33 14.24 -10.69
CA GLN A 138 4.37 14.54 -9.70
C GLN A 138 4.45 13.41 -8.68
N ALA A 139 3.32 13.05 -8.07
CA ALA A 139 3.22 11.94 -7.13
C ALA A 139 3.71 10.61 -7.74
N ARG A 140 3.28 10.30 -8.97
CA ARG A 140 3.64 9.08 -9.69
C ARG A 140 5.16 8.95 -9.91
N SER A 141 5.84 10.08 -10.10
CA SER A 141 7.30 10.16 -10.28
C SER A 141 8.08 10.09 -8.97
N GLU A 142 7.57 10.67 -7.88
CA GLU A 142 8.24 10.72 -6.57
C GLU A 142 8.01 9.46 -5.72
N ILE A 143 6.86 8.79 -5.90
CA ILE A 143 6.51 7.60 -5.12
C ILE A 143 7.13 6.35 -5.75
N GLN A 144 7.90 5.64 -4.94
CA GLN A 144 8.50 4.35 -5.29
C GLN A 144 7.47 3.23 -5.15
N ALA A 145 6.65 3.10 -6.18
CA ALA A 145 5.62 2.09 -6.32
C ALA A 145 5.37 1.77 -7.80
N SER A 146 4.91 0.55 -8.10
CA SER A 146 4.33 0.22 -9.40
C SER A 146 3.05 1.02 -9.65
N GLU A 147 2.58 1.03 -10.88
CA GLU A 147 1.38 1.80 -11.24
C GLU A 147 0.13 1.27 -10.51
N PHE A 148 -0.01 -0.05 -10.45
CA PHE A 148 -1.11 -0.67 -9.72
C PHE A 148 -1.05 -0.36 -8.22
N GLU A 149 0.11 -0.56 -7.59
CA GLU A 149 0.30 -0.31 -6.15
C GLU A 149 0.10 1.17 -5.80
N PHE A 150 0.51 2.09 -6.69
CA PHE A 150 0.29 3.51 -6.53
C PHE A 150 -1.21 3.86 -6.52
N ASN A 151 -1.95 3.39 -7.53
CA ASN A 151 -3.39 3.64 -7.63
C ASN A 151 -4.16 2.98 -6.47
N LEU A 152 -3.78 1.76 -6.08
CA LEU A 152 -4.32 1.10 -4.89
C LEU A 152 -4.02 1.94 -3.63
N GLY A 153 -2.80 2.46 -3.50
CA GLY A 153 -2.40 3.33 -2.40
C GLY A 153 -3.21 4.63 -2.31
N LEU A 154 -3.59 5.22 -3.44
CA LEU A 154 -4.51 6.38 -3.50
C LEU A 154 -5.91 5.99 -3.03
N ARG A 155 -6.47 4.90 -3.56
CA ARG A 155 -7.78 4.36 -3.16
C ARG A 155 -7.83 4.07 -1.66
N ASP A 156 -6.87 3.34 -1.13
CA ASP A 156 -6.83 2.92 0.28
C ASP A 156 -6.70 4.11 1.24
N ARG A 157 -6.09 5.21 0.79
CA ARG A 157 -5.95 6.47 1.54
C ARG A 157 -7.07 7.47 1.26
N ARG A 158 -8.07 7.08 0.46
CA ARG A 158 -9.22 7.92 0.09
C ARG A 158 -8.77 9.24 -0.55
N ILE A 159 -7.81 9.15 -1.47
CA ILE A 159 -7.28 10.31 -2.19
C ILE A 159 -8.00 10.42 -3.54
N LEU A 160 -8.73 11.52 -3.72
CA LEU A 160 -9.38 11.88 -4.97
C LEU A 160 -8.34 12.36 -5.99
N VAL A 161 -8.60 12.12 -7.27
CA VAL A 161 -7.91 12.76 -8.39
C VAL A 161 -8.90 13.70 -9.06
N LEU A 162 -8.75 15.01 -8.87
CA LEU A 162 -9.66 16.03 -9.41
C LEU A 162 -8.88 16.99 -10.31
N ASP A 163 -9.26 17.09 -11.59
CA ASP A 163 -8.53 17.88 -12.60
C ASP A 163 -7.01 17.59 -12.64
N GLY A 164 -6.62 16.33 -12.42
CA GLY A 164 -5.22 15.90 -12.38
C GLY A 164 -4.47 16.23 -11.06
N TRP A 165 -5.16 16.79 -10.06
CA TRP A 165 -4.62 17.09 -8.74
C TRP A 165 -5.06 16.06 -7.71
N LEU A 166 -4.15 15.69 -6.80
CA LEU A 166 -4.44 14.78 -5.70
C LEU A 166 -5.04 15.53 -4.51
N ARG A 167 -6.17 15.03 -4.00
CA ARG A 167 -6.93 15.65 -2.91
C ARG A 167 -7.40 14.58 -1.91
N PRO A 168 -6.76 14.42 -0.75
CA PRO A 168 -7.27 13.52 0.30
C PRO A 168 -8.66 13.98 0.76
N ILE A 169 -9.65 13.09 0.86
CA ILE A 169 -10.95 13.48 1.42
C ILE A 169 -10.90 13.56 2.95
N ALA A 170 -11.52 14.58 3.53
CA ALA A 170 -11.67 14.67 4.98
C ALA A 170 -12.55 13.52 5.50
N SER A 171 -12.11 12.85 6.57
CA SER A 171 -12.80 11.67 7.12
C SER A 171 -14.26 11.94 7.51
N ALA A 172 -14.55 13.11 8.09
CA ALA A 172 -15.92 13.51 8.43
C ALA A 172 -16.80 13.62 7.18
N HIS A 173 -16.30 14.28 6.13
CA HIS A 173 -17.04 14.45 4.88
C HIS A 173 -17.27 13.11 4.18
N LEU A 174 -16.24 12.25 4.10
CA LEU A 174 -16.42 10.89 3.57
C LEU A 174 -17.48 10.11 4.34
N SER A 175 -17.44 10.15 5.68
CA SER A 175 -18.44 9.47 6.52
C SER A 175 -19.86 9.97 6.24
N THR A 176 -20.04 11.27 6.02
CA THR A 176 -21.33 11.84 5.60
C THR A 176 -21.78 11.24 4.28
N ILE A 177 -20.93 11.28 3.24
CA ILE A 177 -21.26 10.75 1.90
C ILE A 177 -21.62 9.27 1.96
N LEU A 178 -20.87 8.47 2.71
CA LEU A 178 -21.16 7.03 2.86
C LEU A 178 -22.50 6.79 3.57
N GLY A 179 -22.82 7.57 4.60
CA GLY A 179 -24.13 7.51 5.26
C GLY A 179 -25.28 7.87 4.30
N LEU A 180 -25.08 8.88 3.44
CA LEU A 180 -26.04 9.24 2.40
C LEU A 180 -26.25 8.11 1.40
N LEU A 181 -25.17 7.48 0.92
CA LEU A 181 -25.26 6.33 0.00
C LEU A 181 -26.06 5.17 0.60
N LEU A 182 -25.82 4.82 1.88
CA LEU A 182 -26.59 3.77 2.55
C LEU A 182 -28.08 4.14 2.67
N ASN A 183 -28.38 5.40 3.00
CA ASN A 183 -29.75 5.88 3.08
C ASN A 183 -30.46 5.86 1.72
N TYR A 184 -29.77 6.20 0.63
CA TYR A 184 -30.35 6.13 -0.71
C TYR A 184 -30.65 4.70 -1.15
N LEU A 185 -29.74 3.75 -0.86
CA LEU A 185 -30.00 2.34 -1.16
C LEU A 185 -31.30 1.86 -0.51
N ILE A 186 -31.53 2.24 0.75
CA ILE A 186 -32.73 1.84 1.50
C ILE A 186 -33.98 2.59 1.01
N SER A 187 -33.91 3.93 0.91
CA SER A 187 -35.07 4.77 0.58
C SER A 187 -35.60 4.53 -0.83
N LEU A 188 -34.71 4.23 -1.77
CA LEU A 188 -35.06 3.91 -3.16
C LEU A 188 -35.30 2.40 -3.38
N GLY A 189 -35.09 1.57 -2.36
CA GLY A 189 -35.25 0.11 -2.45
C GLY A 189 -34.24 -0.56 -3.40
N LEU A 190 -33.05 0.02 -3.54
CA LEU A 190 -32.00 -0.47 -4.42
C LEU A 190 -31.22 -1.62 -3.76
N SER A 191 -30.86 -2.61 -4.57
CA SER A 191 -30.02 -3.72 -4.10
C SER A 191 -28.56 -3.30 -4.03
N HIS A 192 -27.89 -3.55 -2.89
CA HIS A 192 -26.45 -3.34 -2.74
C HIS A 192 -25.58 -4.23 -3.64
N GLU A 193 -26.16 -5.29 -4.23
CA GLU A 193 -25.45 -6.17 -5.17
C GLU A 193 -25.43 -5.62 -6.60
N ALA A 194 -26.31 -4.67 -6.93
CA ALA A 194 -26.47 -4.13 -8.28
C ALA A 194 -27.20 -2.77 -8.26
N ALA A 195 -26.68 -1.78 -7.54
CA ALA A 195 -27.28 -0.46 -7.44
C ALA A 195 -26.95 0.40 -8.68
N PRO A 196 -27.92 1.10 -9.30
CA PRO A 196 -27.63 1.99 -10.42
C PRO A 196 -26.73 3.17 -10.00
N VAL A 197 -25.53 3.24 -10.57
CA VAL A 197 -24.55 4.31 -10.25
C VAL A 197 -25.11 5.68 -10.61
N GLU A 198 -25.76 5.79 -11.77
CA GLU A 198 -26.29 7.05 -12.28
C GLU A 198 -27.36 7.66 -11.35
N GLU A 199 -28.20 6.82 -10.74
CA GLU A 199 -29.23 7.24 -9.80
C GLU A 199 -28.59 7.76 -8.51
N LEU A 200 -27.67 6.99 -7.92
CA LEU A 200 -26.95 7.39 -6.71
C LEU A 200 -26.13 8.68 -6.91
N VAL A 201 -25.40 8.78 -8.02
CA VAL A 201 -24.57 9.95 -8.33
C VAL A 201 -25.43 11.18 -8.59
N SER A 202 -26.57 11.04 -9.28
CA SER A 202 -27.47 12.16 -9.54
C SER A 202 -28.13 12.65 -8.25
N SER A 203 -28.60 11.75 -7.38
CA SER A 203 -29.15 12.14 -6.08
C SER A 203 -28.14 12.87 -5.20
N LEU A 204 -26.89 12.38 -5.12
CA LEU A 204 -25.84 13.08 -4.37
C LEU A 204 -25.50 14.47 -4.95
N ALA A 205 -25.55 14.62 -6.27
CA ALA A 205 -25.26 15.90 -6.92
C ALA A 205 -26.41 16.91 -6.75
N GLU A 206 -27.66 16.46 -6.84
CA GLU A 206 -28.85 17.32 -6.76
C GLU A 206 -29.21 17.70 -5.33
N ASP A 207 -29.14 16.76 -4.38
CA ASP A 207 -29.61 16.98 -3.01
C ASP A 207 -28.51 17.55 -2.08
N TYR A 208 -27.24 17.29 -2.38
CA TYR A 208 -26.10 17.61 -1.52
C TYR A 208 -24.96 18.35 -2.23
N GLU A 209 -25.14 18.75 -3.49
CA GLU A 209 -24.15 19.48 -4.29
C GLU A 209 -22.78 18.75 -4.37
N ILE A 210 -22.77 17.42 -4.22
CA ILE A 210 -21.52 16.65 -4.30
C ILE A 210 -21.17 16.44 -5.79
N PRO A 211 -19.98 16.85 -6.24
CA PRO A 211 -19.59 16.71 -7.64
C PRO A 211 -19.63 15.25 -8.10
N ARG A 212 -20.16 15.03 -9.31
CA ARG A 212 -20.31 13.67 -9.88
C ARG A 212 -18.97 12.93 -9.97
N GLU A 213 -17.87 13.62 -10.24
CA GLU A 213 -16.53 13.05 -10.27
C GLU A 213 -16.11 12.48 -8.90
N VAL A 214 -16.47 13.16 -7.80
CA VAL A 214 -16.20 12.74 -6.42
C VAL A 214 -17.04 11.52 -6.08
N SER A 215 -18.35 11.57 -6.33
CA SER A 215 -19.28 10.46 -6.07
C SER A 215 -18.87 9.19 -6.81
N ASN A 216 -18.47 9.30 -8.08
CA ASN A 216 -18.00 8.16 -8.88
C ASN A 216 -16.72 7.53 -8.29
N GLN A 217 -15.75 8.35 -7.87
CA GLN A 217 -14.53 7.84 -7.24
C GLN A 217 -14.83 7.14 -5.91
N ILE A 218 -15.66 7.74 -5.05
CA ILE A 218 -16.05 7.13 -3.76
C ILE A 218 -16.75 5.77 -3.98
N ILE A 219 -17.73 5.70 -4.89
CA ILE A 219 -18.41 4.46 -5.25
C ILE A 219 -17.40 3.39 -5.72
N SER A 220 -16.44 3.77 -6.56
CA SER A 220 -15.39 2.86 -7.05
C SER A 220 -14.45 2.35 -5.96
N TRP A 221 -14.31 3.07 -4.84
CA TRP A 221 -13.49 2.64 -3.71
C TRP A 221 -14.14 1.55 -2.87
N PHE A 222 -15.48 1.52 -2.84
CA PHE A 222 -16.27 0.63 -1.99
C PHE A 222 -17.08 -0.39 -2.78
N GLY A 223 -16.57 -0.82 -3.93
CA GLY A 223 -17.18 -1.91 -4.68
C GLY A 223 -16.65 -2.02 -6.09
N VAL A 224 -17.35 -2.78 -6.91
CA VAL A 224 -17.04 -2.96 -8.32
C VAL A 224 -18.18 -2.36 -9.14
N VAL A 225 -17.82 -1.51 -10.10
CA VAL A 225 -18.78 -0.95 -11.06
C VAL A 225 -18.65 -1.70 -12.38
N GLN A 226 -19.74 -2.32 -12.84
CA GLN A 226 -19.84 -3.01 -14.12
C GLN A 226 -21.12 -2.59 -14.82
N GLU A 227 -21.01 -2.17 -16.08
CA GLU A 227 -22.17 -1.76 -16.91
C GLU A 227 -23.09 -0.72 -16.24
N GLY A 228 -22.52 0.19 -15.44
CA GLY A 228 -23.27 1.22 -14.71
C GLY A 228 -23.97 0.74 -13.44
N LEU A 229 -23.80 -0.53 -13.05
CA LEU A 229 -24.28 -1.11 -11.80
C LEU A 229 -23.13 -1.24 -10.80
N TRP A 230 -23.41 -0.87 -9.56
CA TRP A 230 -22.49 -0.97 -8.44
C TRP A 230 -22.83 -2.18 -7.59
N LYS A 231 -21.88 -3.11 -7.54
CA LYS A 231 -21.84 -4.14 -6.51
C LYS A 231 -21.00 -3.62 -5.35
N MET A 232 -21.69 -3.21 -4.28
CA MET A 232 -21.09 -2.63 -3.10
C MET A 232 -20.31 -3.69 -2.30
N ASP A 233 -19.09 -3.36 -1.90
CA ASP A 233 -18.37 -4.06 -0.85
C ASP A 233 -18.88 -3.56 0.50
N VAL A 234 -19.91 -4.24 0.99
CA VAL A 234 -20.60 -3.90 2.26
C VAL A 234 -19.60 -3.87 3.41
N SER A 235 -18.68 -4.84 3.48
CA SER A 235 -17.71 -4.95 4.57
C SER A 235 -16.74 -3.76 4.56
N ALA A 236 -16.23 -3.38 3.39
CA ALA A 236 -15.31 -2.24 3.27
C ALA A 236 -15.97 -0.92 3.64
N LEU A 237 -17.22 -0.69 3.21
CA LEU A 237 -17.96 0.52 3.52
C LEU A 237 -18.30 0.61 5.01
N VAL A 238 -18.84 -0.47 5.59
CA VAL A 238 -19.13 -0.57 7.02
C VAL A 238 -17.86 -0.34 7.85
N ALA A 239 -16.73 -0.92 7.43
CA ALA A 239 -15.43 -0.69 8.06
C ALA A 239 -15.03 0.79 8.04
N GLU A 240 -15.19 1.49 6.91
CA GLU A 240 -14.85 2.91 6.80
C GLU A 240 -15.66 3.79 7.76
N ILE A 241 -16.97 3.56 7.85
CA ILE A 241 -17.83 4.27 8.82
C ILE A 241 -17.37 3.98 10.25
N GLY A 242 -17.01 2.72 10.54
CA GLY A 242 -16.47 2.32 11.84
C GLY A 242 -15.15 3.01 12.17
N LEU A 243 -14.24 3.14 11.19
CA LEU A 243 -12.97 3.84 11.35
C LEU A 243 -13.17 5.33 11.61
N ALA A 244 -14.07 5.99 10.87
CA ALA A 244 -14.40 7.40 11.07
C ALA A 244 -14.98 7.64 12.48
N LEU A 245 -15.89 6.78 12.94
CA LEU A 245 -16.43 6.84 14.30
C LEU A 245 -15.37 6.61 15.36
N LEU A 246 -14.55 5.57 15.19
CA LEU A 246 -13.51 5.19 16.14
C LEU A 246 -12.45 6.30 16.26
N GLY A 247 -12.16 7.01 15.17
CA GLY A 247 -11.21 8.12 15.11
C GLY A 247 -11.39 9.18 16.20
N ASN A 248 -12.61 9.36 16.71
CA ASN A 248 -12.93 10.29 17.79
C ASN A 248 -12.42 9.83 19.18
N TYR A 249 -12.07 8.55 19.34
CA TYR A 249 -11.69 7.92 20.61
C TYR A 249 -10.19 7.63 20.69
N LYS A 250 -9.36 8.57 20.22
CA LYS A 250 -7.90 8.45 20.27
C LYS A 250 -7.34 8.64 21.68
N HIS A 251 -7.85 9.65 22.40
CA HIS A 251 -7.38 10.00 23.74
C HIS A 251 -8.31 9.49 24.85
N ASP A 252 -9.60 9.40 24.55
CA ASP A 252 -10.64 8.97 25.49
C ASP A 252 -11.21 7.61 25.03
N PRO A 253 -10.82 6.48 25.68
CA PRO A 253 -11.32 5.16 25.32
C PRO A 253 -12.83 5.05 25.53
N ILE A 254 -13.49 4.29 24.65
CA ILE A 254 -14.92 3.99 24.72
C ILE A 254 -15.14 2.54 25.11
N LEU A 255 -16.25 2.25 25.79
CA LEU A 255 -16.67 0.87 26.06
C LEU A 255 -17.01 0.16 24.75
N GLU A 256 -16.52 -1.07 24.55
CA GLU A 256 -16.72 -1.84 23.31
C GLU A 256 -18.20 -1.97 22.96
N THR A 257 -19.06 -2.28 23.94
CA THR A 257 -20.50 -2.41 23.72
C THR A 257 -21.18 -1.10 23.30
N GLU A 258 -20.74 0.03 23.86
CA GLU A 258 -21.24 1.35 23.49
C GLU A 258 -20.79 1.73 22.08
N PHE A 259 -19.53 1.47 21.74
CA PHE A 259 -19.01 1.69 20.40
C PHE A 259 -19.77 0.86 19.36
N MET A 260 -19.97 -0.44 19.62
CA MET A 260 -20.70 -1.32 18.72
C MET A 260 -22.14 -0.85 18.50
N ALA A 261 -22.82 -0.34 19.53
CA ALA A 261 -24.16 0.24 19.40
C ALA A 261 -24.15 1.51 18.53
N LYS A 262 -23.20 2.44 18.77
CA LYS A 262 -23.04 3.64 17.94
C LYS A 262 -22.75 3.30 16.48
N TRP A 263 -21.90 2.30 16.23
CA TRP A 263 -21.54 1.88 14.89
C TRP A 263 -22.71 1.22 14.14
N LYS A 264 -23.46 0.32 14.81
CA LYS A 264 -24.68 -0.27 14.24
C LYS A 264 -25.72 0.80 13.87
N ASN A 265 -25.94 1.76 14.75
CA ASN A 265 -26.85 2.87 14.48
C ASN A 265 -26.40 3.72 13.28
N ALA A 266 -25.10 3.93 13.10
CA ALA A 266 -24.56 4.73 12.00
C ALA A 266 -24.67 4.06 10.63
N VAL A 267 -24.59 2.72 10.57
CA VAL A 267 -24.74 1.97 9.30
C VAL A 267 -26.20 1.60 8.99
N GLY A 268 -27.07 1.64 10.00
CA GLY A 268 -28.50 1.34 9.89
C GLY A 268 -28.85 -0.14 9.92
N ASP A 269 -30.14 -0.41 10.17
CA ASP A 269 -30.69 -1.76 10.41
C ASP A 269 -30.41 -2.76 9.28
N ALA A 270 -30.32 -2.29 8.04
CA ALA A 270 -30.04 -3.15 6.88
C ALA A 270 -28.64 -3.77 6.91
N PHE A 271 -27.67 -3.13 7.58
CA PHE A 271 -26.26 -3.50 7.54
C PHE A 271 -25.67 -3.79 8.94
N GLU A 272 -26.44 -3.64 10.02
CA GLU A 272 -25.95 -3.84 11.40
C GLU A 272 -25.42 -5.26 11.69
N SER A 273 -25.87 -6.25 10.92
CA SER A 273 -25.43 -7.64 11.05
C SER A 273 -23.99 -7.88 10.58
N VAL A 274 -23.48 -7.01 9.71
CA VAL A 274 -22.10 -7.06 9.19
C VAL A 274 -21.11 -6.42 10.16
N VAL A 275 -21.59 -5.56 11.07
CA VAL A 275 -20.76 -4.83 12.02
C VAL A 275 -19.99 -5.78 12.93
N SER A 276 -18.66 -5.71 12.82
CA SER A 276 -17.74 -6.61 13.50
C SER A 276 -16.46 -5.86 13.82
N LEU A 277 -15.97 -5.98 15.06
CA LEU A 277 -14.73 -5.33 15.50
C LEU A 277 -13.52 -5.80 14.66
N GLN A 278 -13.56 -7.03 14.15
CA GLN A 278 -12.52 -7.56 13.27
C GLN A 278 -12.34 -6.75 11.98
N LEU A 279 -13.37 -6.07 11.48
CA LEU A 279 -13.26 -5.18 10.32
C LEU A 279 -12.34 -3.97 10.56
N LEU A 280 -12.12 -3.58 11.83
CA LEU A 280 -11.24 -2.46 12.20
C LEU A 280 -9.83 -2.93 12.61
N SER A 281 -9.49 -4.20 12.36
CA SER A 281 -8.22 -4.79 12.78
C SER A 281 -7.03 -3.95 12.30
N GLY A 282 -6.06 -3.72 13.19
CA GLY A 282 -4.91 -2.82 12.92
C GLY A 282 -5.21 -1.34 13.16
N ASN A 283 -6.41 -0.98 13.61
CA ASN A 283 -6.81 0.41 13.88
C ASN A 283 -7.30 0.68 15.31
N TYR A 284 -7.26 -0.32 16.20
CA TYR A 284 -7.67 -0.15 17.59
C TYR A 284 -6.78 -0.93 18.55
N LEU A 285 -6.71 -0.44 19.78
CA LEU A 285 -6.27 -1.22 20.93
C LEU A 285 -7.47 -1.62 21.76
N ARG A 286 -7.55 -2.89 22.14
CA ARG A 286 -8.58 -3.42 23.03
C ARG A 286 -7.98 -3.70 24.40
N ASN A 287 -8.59 -3.13 25.44
CA ASN A 287 -8.15 -3.25 26.82
C ASN A 287 -9.25 -3.94 27.63
N PRO A 288 -9.17 -5.28 27.83
CA PRO A 288 -10.14 -6.01 28.62
C PRO A 288 -10.06 -5.60 30.10
N ASN A 289 -11.21 -5.42 30.74
CA ASN A 289 -11.34 -5.24 32.17
C ASN A 289 -12.39 -6.20 32.71
N ASP A 290 -11.99 -7.03 33.69
CA ASP A 290 -12.82 -8.11 34.25
C ASP A 290 -14.09 -7.59 34.96
N PHE A 291 -14.11 -6.32 35.38
CA PHE A 291 -15.22 -5.75 36.15
C PHE A 291 -16.14 -4.84 35.34
N SER A 292 -15.60 -4.05 34.40
CA SER A 292 -16.35 -3.02 33.67
C SER A 292 -16.51 -3.28 32.17
N GLY A 293 -16.03 -4.42 31.67
CA GLY A 293 -16.04 -4.75 30.24
C GLY A 293 -14.81 -4.22 29.50
N ALA A 294 -14.66 -4.63 28.24
CA ALA A 294 -13.53 -4.22 27.41
C ALA A 294 -13.72 -2.79 26.89
N THR A 295 -12.67 -1.98 26.97
CA THR A 295 -12.60 -0.67 26.33
C THR A 295 -11.77 -0.74 25.06
N ILE A 296 -12.05 0.14 24.11
CA ILE A 296 -11.29 0.28 22.88
C ILE A 296 -10.87 1.74 22.67
N ASN A 297 -9.72 1.93 22.05
CA ASN A 297 -9.22 3.24 21.66
C ASN A 297 -8.64 3.21 20.25
N PHE A 298 -8.74 4.33 19.54
CA PHE A 298 -8.21 4.45 18.19
C PHE A 298 -6.69 4.43 18.20
N PHE A 299 -6.13 3.54 17.40
CA PHE A 299 -4.69 3.36 17.27
C PHE A 299 -4.42 2.80 15.87
N PRO A 300 -4.30 3.65 14.84
CA PRO A 300 -4.14 3.23 13.46
C PRO A 300 -2.68 2.84 13.13
N SER A 301 -2.50 1.69 12.48
CA SER A 301 -1.20 1.24 11.98
C SER A 301 -0.55 2.23 11.03
N SER A 302 -1.37 2.98 10.28
CA SER A 302 -0.92 4.05 9.38
C SER A 302 -0.24 5.24 10.09
N SER A 303 -0.42 5.38 11.41
CA SER A 303 0.28 6.40 12.21
C SER A 303 1.61 5.94 12.78
N LEU A 304 1.93 4.64 12.66
CA LEU A 304 3.17 4.08 13.18
C LEU A 304 4.34 4.26 12.20
N PRO A 305 5.58 4.31 12.69
CA PRO A 305 6.79 4.38 11.87
C PRO A 305 6.83 3.28 10.81
N THR A 306 7.28 3.57 9.59
CA THR A 306 7.40 2.54 8.55
C THR A 306 8.65 1.67 8.72
N GLU A 307 9.66 2.20 9.39
CA GLU A 307 10.89 1.45 9.70
C GLU A 307 10.62 0.37 10.74
N PRO A 308 10.92 -0.92 10.45
CA PRO A 308 10.56 -2.04 11.32
C PRO A 308 11.04 -1.87 12.77
N ALA A 309 12.30 -1.49 12.97
CA ALA A 309 12.86 -1.35 14.32
C ALA A 309 12.10 -0.30 15.14
N ALA A 310 11.88 0.90 14.57
CA ALA A 310 11.14 1.97 15.22
C ALA A 310 9.69 1.57 15.50
N ARG A 311 9.03 0.87 14.57
CA ARG A 311 7.66 0.38 14.76
C ARG A 311 7.55 -0.60 15.92
N PHE A 312 8.46 -1.58 16.01
CA PHE A 312 8.45 -2.54 17.12
C PHE A 312 8.70 -1.85 18.46
N THR A 313 9.62 -0.88 18.51
CA THR A 313 9.84 -0.07 19.71
C THR A 313 8.55 0.64 20.12
N GLU A 314 7.86 1.33 19.21
CA GLU A 314 6.61 2.04 19.53
C GLU A 314 5.48 1.10 19.96
N LEU A 315 5.31 -0.04 19.28
CA LEU A 315 4.33 -1.06 19.65
C LEU A 315 4.57 -1.61 21.07
N PHE A 316 5.82 -1.87 21.44
CA PHE A 316 6.15 -2.39 22.77
C PHE A 316 6.15 -1.33 23.87
N LEU A 317 6.39 -0.05 23.54
CA LEU A 317 6.16 1.08 24.44
C LEU A 317 4.67 1.27 24.72
N THR A 318 3.84 1.09 23.69
CA THR A 318 2.38 1.19 23.79
C THR A 318 1.79 0.04 24.61
N ARG A 319 2.29 -1.19 24.41
CA ARG A 319 1.85 -2.39 25.14
C ARG A 319 2.99 -3.40 25.26
N GLN A 320 3.29 -3.80 26.50
CA GLN A 320 4.46 -4.65 26.80
C GLN A 320 4.38 -6.07 26.21
N ARG A 321 3.17 -6.61 26.04
CA ARG A 321 2.92 -7.96 25.53
C ARG A 321 1.77 -7.96 24.54
N TRP A 322 1.95 -8.65 23.43
CA TRP A 322 0.96 -8.74 22.37
C TRP A 322 0.64 -10.19 22.03
N LYS A 323 -0.62 -10.50 21.74
CA LYS A 323 -0.96 -11.78 21.12
C LYS A 323 -0.58 -11.77 19.64
N SER A 324 -0.31 -12.93 19.07
CA SER A 324 -0.01 -13.09 17.64
C SER A 324 -1.05 -12.44 16.73
N ASP A 325 -2.34 -12.69 17.01
CA ASP A 325 -3.44 -12.19 16.17
C ASP A 325 -3.67 -10.68 16.38
N GLU A 326 -3.21 -10.11 17.50
CA GLU A 326 -3.33 -8.68 17.78
C GLU A 326 -2.20 -7.86 17.14
N ILE A 327 -0.96 -8.35 17.16
CA ILE A 327 0.19 -7.62 16.59
C ILE A 327 0.25 -7.70 15.07
N GLY A 328 -0.21 -8.81 14.48
CA GLY A 328 -0.13 -9.06 13.05
C GLY A 328 -0.70 -7.94 12.16
N PRO A 329 -1.92 -7.43 12.43
CA PRO A 329 -2.50 -6.33 11.68
C PRO A 329 -1.65 -5.05 11.68
N PHE A 330 -0.92 -4.75 12.76
CA PHE A 330 -0.05 -3.56 12.86
C PHE A 330 1.25 -3.66 12.07
N LEU A 331 1.55 -4.82 11.48
CA LEU A 331 2.76 -5.05 10.70
C LEU A 331 2.46 -5.24 9.21
N SER A 332 1.19 -5.31 8.83
CA SER A 332 0.77 -5.72 7.48
C SER A 332 1.11 -4.68 6.41
N ASP A 333 1.26 -3.41 6.79
CA ASP A 333 1.62 -2.28 5.93
C ASP A 333 3.13 -2.08 5.75
N ILE A 334 3.98 -2.85 6.45
CA ILE A 334 5.45 -2.75 6.36
C ILE A 334 6.13 -4.02 5.87
N VAL A 335 5.36 -5.03 5.44
CA VAL A 335 5.87 -6.30 4.90
C VAL A 335 5.05 -6.80 3.73
N VAL A 336 5.70 -7.53 2.82
CA VAL A 336 5.03 -8.24 1.73
C VAL A 336 4.74 -9.67 2.16
N GLY A 337 3.50 -9.92 2.58
CA GLY A 337 2.99 -11.25 2.92
C GLY A 337 3.39 -11.75 4.32
N SER A 338 2.82 -12.91 4.69
CA SER A 338 2.94 -13.47 6.05
C SER A 338 4.36 -13.95 6.39
N LYS A 339 5.11 -14.48 5.42
CA LYS A 339 6.47 -15.00 5.66
C LYS A 339 7.44 -13.90 6.11
N GLU A 340 7.41 -12.73 5.45
CA GLU A 340 8.26 -11.59 5.83
C GLU A 340 7.83 -11.00 7.18
N ARG A 341 6.52 -10.96 7.45
CA ARG A 341 5.99 -10.60 8.78
C ARG A 341 6.55 -11.50 9.89
N ASP A 342 6.55 -12.81 9.68
CA ASP A 342 7.03 -13.79 10.66
C ASP A 342 8.56 -13.66 10.87
N LYS A 343 9.32 -13.35 9.80
CA LYS A 343 10.75 -13.02 9.90
C LYS A 343 10.98 -11.75 10.73
N LEU A 344 10.17 -10.70 10.55
CA LEU A 344 10.26 -9.49 11.37
C LEU A 344 9.97 -9.78 12.85
N LEU A 345 8.90 -10.52 13.14
CA LEU A 345 8.56 -10.95 14.50
C LEU A 345 9.71 -11.74 15.13
N LEU A 346 10.31 -12.67 14.39
CA LEU A 346 11.45 -13.43 14.88
C LEU A 346 12.66 -12.53 15.16
N LYS A 347 12.90 -11.50 14.33
CA LYS A 347 14.06 -10.60 14.46
C LYS A 347 13.92 -9.60 15.63
N TYR A 348 12.75 -8.98 15.77
CA TYR A 348 12.53 -7.84 16.68
C TYR A 348 11.77 -8.18 17.97
N ALA A 349 11.09 -9.32 18.04
CA ALA A 349 10.34 -9.75 19.22
C ALA A 349 10.91 -11.04 19.83
N ARG A 350 10.50 -11.33 21.08
CA ARG A 350 10.67 -12.62 21.75
C ARG A 350 9.31 -13.29 21.86
N ALA A 351 9.22 -14.51 21.32
CA ALA A 351 8.01 -15.32 21.42
C ALA A 351 7.97 -16.07 22.76
N MET A 352 6.78 -16.15 23.35
CA MET A 352 6.47 -16.95 24.52
C MET A 352 5.18 -17.72 24.24
N THR A 353 5.26 -19.04 24.22
CA THR A 353 4.10 -19.91 23.97
C THR A 353 3.48 -20.30 25.31
N THR A 354 2.20 -19.97 25.49
CA THR A 354 1.39 -20.42 26.62
C THR A 354 0.23 -21.31 26.11
N PRO A 355 -0.49 -22.02 27.00
CA PRO A 355 -1.69 -22.77 26.59
C PRO A 355 -2.78 -21.91 25.92
N GLU A 356 -2.75 -20.60 26.16
CA GLU A 356 -3.70 -19.61 25.64
C GLU A 356 -3.27 -18.99 24.29
N GLY A 357 -2.08 -19.34 23.79
CA GLY A 357 -1.55 -18.89 22.51
C GLY A 357 -0.12 -18.36 22.56
N THR A 358 0.35 -17.82 21.44
CA THR A 358 1.68 -17.21 21.32
C THR A 358 1.63 -15.73 21.62
N TRP A 359 2.51 -15.31 22.54
CA TRP A 359 2.70 -13.93 22.96
C TRP A 359 4.05 -13.40 22.50
N TYR A 360 4.11 -12.12 22.16
CA TYR A 360 5.31 -11.41 21.75
C TYR A 360 5.64 -10.28 22.73
N THR A 361 6.92 -10.21 23.13
CA THR A 361 7.47 -9.13 23.97
C THR A 361 8.73 -8.54 23.34
N ALA A 362 9.13 -7.34 23.79
CA ALA A 362 10.36 -6.70 23.35
C ALA A 362 11.61 -7.54 23.67
N ARG A 363 12.59 -7.54 22.77
CA ARG A 363 13.94 -8.04 23.06
C ARG A 363 14.69 -6.99 23.90
N VAL A 364 15.50 -7.44 24.87
CA VAL A 364 16.22 -6.61 25.87
C VAL A 364 17.22 -5.60 25.25
N GLY A 365 17.35 -5.49 23.92
CA GLY A 365 18.29 -4.59 23.24
C GLY A 365 17.67 -3.45 22.42
N TYR A 366 16.34 -3.29 22.37
CA TYR A 366 15.67 -2.24 21.55
C TYR A 366 14.92 -1.18 22.39
N ASN A 367 15.11 -1.19 23.71
CA ASN A 367 14.47 -0.27 24.67
C ASN A 367 15.36 0.92 25.10
N ASN A 368 16.40 1.26 24.33
CA ASN A 368 17.25 2.42 24.62
C ASN A 368 17.03 3.55 23.61
#